data_AF-A0A7S3KSV6-F1
#
_entry.id   AF-A0A7S3KSV6-F1
#
_cell.length_a   1.000
_cell.length_b   1.000
_cell.length_c   1.000
_cell.angle_alpha   90.00
_cell.angle_beta   90.00
_cell.angle_gamma   90.00
#
_symmetry.space_group_name_H-M   'P 1'
#
loop_
_entity.id
_entity.type
_entity.pdbx_description
1 polymer ?
#
loop_
_entity_poly.entity_id
_entity_poly.type
_entity_poly.pdbx_seq_one_letter_code
_entity_poly.pdbx_strand_id
1 'polypeptide(L)'
;LQNYLISINTLEDSDCSAIQVYKWYIAKEKILYSTLNKLKAGEKLLIGLFWLPDCKISELNGAIEHIREDRNISGPQIWKRESHNIAPPTYFKLNEFTAPFQEITNTYGVPDYKEVNPSLFGIVTFPFLFGVMFGDIGH
;
A
#
# COMPACT_ATOMS: atom_id res chain seq x y z
N LEU A 1 12.89 -16.72 36.16
CA LEU A 1 13.29 -15.60 35.27
C LEU A 1 12.62 -15.71 33.90
N GLN A 2 12.82 -16.78 33.13
CA GLN A 2 12.14 -16.99 31.83
C GLN A 2 10.61 -16.92 31.93
N ASN A 3 10.00 -17.63 32.89
CA ASN A 3 8.55 -17.62 33.09
C ASN A 3 7.98 -16.24 33.52
N TYR A 4 8.81 -15.40 34.15
CA TYR A 4 8.44 -14.04 34.58
C TYR A 4 8.48 -13.05 33.40
N LEU A 5 9.45 -13.22 32.49
CA LEU A 5 9.50 -12.44 31.26
C LEU A 5 8.35 -12.80 30.31
N ILE A 6 7.95 -14.08 30.27
CA ILE A 6 6.79 -14.53 29.49
C ILE A 6 5.50 -13.92 30.06
N SER A 7 5.30 -13.92 31.38
CA SER A 7 4.09 -13.35 31.98
C SER A 7 3.93 -11.84 31.79
N ILE A 8 5.04 -11.09 31.65
CA ILE A 8 4.99 -9.65 31.31
C ILE A 8 4.72 -9.45 29.82
N ASN A 9 5.18 -10.39 28.99
CA ASN A 9 5.20 -10.23 27.54
C ASN A 9 3.97 -10.83 26.85
N THR A 10 3.05 -11.46 27.57
CA THR A 10 1.74 -11.90 27.08
C THR A 10 0.67 -10.93 27.58
N LEU A 11 -0.11 -10.35 26.67
CA LEU A 11 -1.35 -9.69 27.06
C LEU A 11 -2.35 -10.77 27.48
N GLU A 12 -3.01 -10.58 28.63
CA GLU A 12 -4.07 -11.47 29.09
C GLU A 12 -5.09 -11.65 27.94
N ASP A 13 -5.36 -12.92 27.57
CA ASP A 13 -6.27 -13.34 26.49
C ASP A 13 -5.80 -13.20 25.01
N SER A 14 -4.51 -13.05 24.71
CA SER A 14 -4.04 -13.05 23.30
C SER A 14 -2.67 -13.69 23.09
N ASP A 15 -2.53 -14.49 22.02
CA ASP A 15 -1.25 -15.06 21.54
C ASP A 15 -0.25 -14.00 21.05
N CYS A 16 -0.61 -12.72 21.12
CA CYS A 16 0.24 -11.63 20.67
C CYS A 16 1.15 -11.14 21.80
N SER A 17 2.45 -11.13 21.52
CA SER A 17 3.44 -10.60 22.43
C SER A 17 3.28 -9.08 22.63
N ALA A 18 3.30 -8.59 23.87
CA ALA A 18 3.17 -7.17 24.19
C ALA A 18 4.22 -6.32 23.45
N ILE A 19 5.46 -6.82 23.33
CA ILE A 19 6.51 -6.12 22.57
C ILE A 19 6.16 -5.97 21.08
N GLN A 20 5.47 -6.95 20.50
CA GLN A 20 5.02 -6.90 19.11
C GLN A 20 3.94 -5.82 18.95
N VAL A 21 2.96 -5.76 19.86
CA VAL A 21 1.94 -4.70 19.87
C VAL A 21 2.58 -3.31 19.96
N TYR A 22 3.51 -3.10 20.88
CA TYR A 22 4.21 -1.82 20.99
C TYR A 22 5.04 -1.50 19.74
N LYS A 23 5.66 -2.50 19.12
CA LYS A 23 6.39 -2.32 17.85
C LYS A 23 5.46 -1.85 16.73
N TRP A 24 4.27 -2.44 16.60
CA TRP A 24 3.25 -2.01 15.63
C TRP A 24 2.75 -0.59 15.92
N TYR A 25 2.50 -0.28 17.20
CA TYR A 25 2.07 1.05 17.63
C TYR A 25 3.10 2.12 17.27
N ILE A 26 4.37 1.91 17.63
CA ILE A 26 5.46 2.85 17.31
C ILE A 26 5.64 2.98 15.79
N ALA A 27 5.57 1.88 15.04
CA ALA A 27 5.66 1.92 13.58
C ALA A 27 4.53 2.74 12.95
N LYS A 28 3.29 2.57 13.44
CA LYS A 28 2.12 3.35 13.02
C LYS A 28 2.31 4.84 13.32
N GLU A 29 2.66 5.20 14.55
CA GLU A 29 2.89 6.59 14.96
C GLU A 29 4.00 7.23 14.12
N LYS A 30 5.12 6.52 13.90
CA LYS A 30 6.22 7.00 13.06
C LYS A 30 5.76 7.31 11.63
N ILE A 31 4.94 6.46 11.02
CA ILE A 31 4.39 6.68 9.67
C ILE A 31 3.43 7.87 9.68
N LEU A 32 2.61 8.02 10.71
CA LEU A 32 1.68 9.14 10.87
C LEU A 32 2.45 10.47 10.91
N TYR A 33 3.42 10.62 11.81
CA TYR A 33 4.23 11.84 11.88
C TYR A 33 5.03 12.09 10.61
N SER A 34 5.60 11.05 10.00
CA SER A 34 6.30 11.15 8.72
C SER A 34 5.37 11.66 7.60
N THR A 35 4.11 11.23 7.60
CA THR A 35 3.10 11.69 6.62
C THR A 35 2.67 13.12 6.91
N LEU A 36 2.41 13.48 8.17
CA LEU A 36 2.06 14.85 8.56
C LEU A 36 3.18 15.85 8.20
N ASN A 37 4.44 15.44 8.34
CA ASN A 37 5.60 16.27 7.98
C ASN A 37 5.72 16.55 6.47
N LYS A 38 5.04 15.78 5.61
CA LYS A 38 4.96 16.04 4.16
C LYS A 38 3.86 17.04 3.80
N LEU A 39 2.95 17.34 4.73
CA LEU A 39 1.87 18.29 4.53
C LEU A 39 2.35 19.72 4.77
N LYS A 40 1.77 20.68 4.06
CA LYS A 40 2.00 22.09 4.31
C LYS A 40 1.09 22.55 5.45
N ALA A 41 1.69 23.10 6.51
CA ALA A 41 0.94 23.74 7.58
C ALA A 41 0.40 25.10 7.13
N GLY A 42 -0.91 25.28 7.21
CA GLY A 42 -1.57 26.58 7.23
C GLY A 42 -1.84 27.02 8.67
N GLU A 43 -2.64 28.08 8.86
CA GLU A 43 -2.95 28.60 10.21
C GLU A 43 -3.80 27.63 11.05
N LYS A 44 -4.81 27.02 10.43
CA LYS A 44 -5.78 26.13 11.12
C LYS A 44 -5.89 24.75 10.48
N LEU A 45 -5.29 24.55 9.31
CA LEU A 45 -5.46 23.35 8.50
C LEU A 45 -4.12 22.89 7.94
N LEU A 46 -3.97 21.58 7.82
CA LEU A 46 -2.89 20.95 7.06
C LEU A 46 -3.38 20.68 5.64
N ILE A 47 -2.60 21.10 4.65
CA ILE A 47 -2.94 20.95 3.24
C ILE A 47 -1.88 20.07 2.58
N GLY A 48 -2.32 19.03 1.88
CA GLY A 48 -1.45 18.16 1.11
C GLY A 48 -2.09 17.72 -0.19
N LEU A 49 -1.24 17.21 -1.08
CA LEU A 49 -1.63 16.61 -2.34
C LEU A 49 -1.23 15.14 -2.29
N PHE A 50 -2.11 14.27 -2.78
CA PHE A 50 -1.87 12.84 -2.86
C PHE A 50 -2.51 12.28 -4.14
N TRP A 51 -2.03 11.11 -4.54
CA TRP A 51 -2.58 10.37 -5.67
C TRP A 51 -3.54 9.30 -5.18
N LEU A 52 -4.67 9.16 -5.88
CA LEU A 52 -5.68 8.14 -5.60
C LEU A 52 -6.18 7.54 -6.91
N PRO A 53 -6.25 6.20 -7.04
CA PRO A 53 -6.92 5.57 -8.17
C PRO A 53 -8.41 5.92 -8.19
N ASP A 54 -8.97 6.19 -9.37
CA ASP A 54 -10.38 6.57 -9.52
C ASP A 54 -11.35 5.51 -8.94
N CYS A 55 -10.97 4.24 -9.00
CA CYS A 55 -11.78 3.13 -8.45
C CYS A 55 -11.91 3.14 -6.91
N LYS A 56 -11.05 3.85 -6.19
CA LYS A 56 -11.06 3.93 -4.71
C LYS A 56 -11.73 5.20 -4.16
N ILE A 57 -12.22 6.08 -5.03
CA ILE A 57 -12.87 7.33 -4.62
C ILE A 57 -14.12 7.04 -3.77
N SER A 58 -14.93 6.06 -4.14
CA SER A 58 -16.14 5.70 -3.39
C SER A 58 -15.84 5.18 -1.99
N GLU A 59 -14.81 4.34 -1.84
CA GLU A 59 -14.35 3.81 -0.54
C GLU A 59 -13.85 4.94 0.36
N LEU A 60 -13.08 5.88 -0.20
CA LEU A 60 -12.58 7.04 0.53
C LEU A 60 -13.71 7.94 1.04
N ASN A 61 -14.71 8.24 0.21
CA ASN A 61 -15.84 9.07 0.62
C ASN A 61 -16.64 8.40 1.76
N GLY A 62 -16.91 7.10 1.66
CA GLY A 62 -17.57 6.35 2.73
C GLY A 62 -16.78 6.35 4.04
N ALA A 63 -15.44 6.22 3.98
CA ALA A 63 -14.59 6.30 5.16
C ALA A 63 -14.62 7.70 5.81
N ILE A 64 -14.70 8.77 5.01
CA ILE A 64 -14.78 10.15 5.53
C ILE A 64 -16.13 10.39 6.20
N GLU A 65 -17.22 9.93 5.58
CA GLU A 65 -18.57 10.03 6.16
C GLU A 65 -18.65 9.29 7.51
N HIS A 66 -18.12 8.06 7.57
CA HIS A 66 -18.04 7.30 8.82
C HIS A 66 -17.26 8.05 9.92
N ILE A 67 -16.12 8.68 9.58
CA ILE A 67 -15.34 9.47 10.55
C ILE A 67 -16.10 10.71 11.03
N ARG A 68 -16.86 11.36 10.14
CA ARG A 68 -17.67 12.52 10.48
C ARG A 68 -18.78 12.15 11.45
N GLU A 69 -19.45 11.02 11.21
CA GLU A 69 -20.50 10.50 12.08
C GLU A 69 -19.94 10.09 13.46
N ASP A 70 -18.86 9.32 13.50
CA ASP A 70 -18.26 8.83 14.75
C ASP A 70 -17.80 9.95 15.68
N ARG A 71 -17.22 11.02 15.11
CA ARG A 71 -16.53 12.06 15.88
C ARG A 71 -17.30 13.38 15.95
N ASN A 72 -18.43 13.50 15.26
CA ASN A 72 -19.24 14.71 15.15
C ASN A 72 -18.40 15.96 14.77
N ILE A 73 -17.49 15.79 13.79
CA ILE A 73 -16.61 16.85 13.28
C ILE A 73 -16.90 17.12 11.80
N SER A 74 -16.61 18.35 11.32
CA SER A 74 -16.70 18.70 9.89
C SER A 74 -15.81 17.83 8.98
N GLY A 75 -14.81 17.14 9.54
CA GLY A 75 -13.97 16.16 8.85
C GLY A 75 -13.04 16.76 7.79
N PRO A 76 -12.21 15.91 7.15
CA PRO A 76 -11.35 16.34 6.06
C PRO A 76 -12.18 16.76 4.83
N GLN A 77 -11.67 17.73 4.07
CA GLN A 77 -12.22 18.16 2.79
C GLN A 77 -11.27 17.74 1.67
N ILE A 78 -11.83 17.13 0.62
CA ILE A 78 -11.06 16.59 -0.51
C ILE A 78 -11.63 17.15 -1.79
N TRP A 79 -10.75 17.61 -2.67
CA TRP A 79 -11.11 18.11 -3.99
C TRP A 79 -10.24 17.45 -5.05
N LYS A 80 -10.86 17.09 -6.18
CA LYS A 80 -10.13 16.61 -7.34
C LYS A 80 -9.43 17.80 -8.01
N ARG A 81 -8.13 17.67 -8.24
CA ARG A 81 -7.33 18.67 -8.96
C ARG A 81 -7.15 18.21 -10.40
N GLU A 82 -7.86 18.83 -11.34
CA GLU A 82 -7.91 18.36 -12.73
C GLU A 82 -6.82 18.95 -13.65
N SER A 83 -5.98 19.87 -13.15
CA SER A 83 -4.92 20.51 -13.94
C SER A 83 -3.60 20.61 -13.16
N HIS A 84 -2.66 19.73 -13.51
CA HIS A 84 -1.25 19.79 -13.10
C HIS A 84 -0.35 19.14 -14.16
N ASN A 85 0.89 19.60 -14.28
CA ASN A 85 1.89 19.04 -15.21
C ASN A 85 2.72 17.90 -14.60
N ILE A 86 2.31 17.37 -13.44
CA ILE A 86 3.02 16.30 -12.75
C ILE A 86 2.56 14.97 -13.34
N ALA A 87 3.52 14.15 -13.79
CA ALA A 87 3.24 12.81 -14.26
C ALA A 87 2.61 11.97 -13.13
N PRO A 88 1.40 11.42 -13.33
CA PRO A 88 0.77 10.57 -12.32
C PRO A 88 1.52 9.23 -12.18
N PRO A 89 1.49 8.62 -10.98
CA PRO A 89 2.08 7.30 -10.77
C PRO A 89 1.27 6.21 -11.48
N THR A 90 1.94 5.15 -11.90
CA THR A 90 1.30 3.95 -12.47
C THR A 90 0.81 3.02 -11.36
N TYR A 91 -0.41 2.53 -11.47
CA TYR A 91 -1.01 1.59 -10.52
C TYR A 91 -1.50 0.32 -11.24
N PHE A 92 -1.03 -0.84 -10.79
CA PHE A 92 -1.46 -2.15 -11.31
C PHE A 92 -2.25 -2.90 -10.24
N LYS A 93 -3.42 -3.41 -10.62
CA LYS A 93 -4.20 -4.32 -9.76
C LYS A 93 -3.69 -5.75 -9.99
N LEU A 94 -2.97 -6.29 -9.01
CA LEU A 94 -2.36 -7.61 -9.07
C LEU A 94 -3.15 -8.61 -8.22
N ASN A 95 -3.11 -9.89 -8.60
CA ASN A 95 -3.47 -11.03 -7.76
C ASN A 95 -2.19 -11.79 -7.35
N GLU A 96 -2.33 -12.81 -6.49
CA GLU A 96 -1.19 -13.63 -6.01
C GLU A 96 -0.43 -14.33 -7.16
N PHE A 97 -1.13 -14.66 -8.25
CA PHE A 97 -0.53 -15.30 -9.42
C PHE A 97 0.26 -14.33 -10.31
N THR A 98 -0.25 -13.11 -10.52
CA THR A 98 0.37 -12.09 -11.39
C THR A 98 1.44 -11.26 -10.67
N ALA A 99 1.42 -11.25 -9.34
CA ALA A 99 2.39 -10.53 -8.52
C ALA A 99 3.86 -10.84 -8.87
N PRO A 100 4.31 -12.12 -8.95
CA PRO A 100 5.70 -12.43 -9.28
C PRO A 100 6.10 -11.97 -10.69
N PHE A 101 5.21 -12.09 -11.69
CA PHE A 101 5.50 -11.63 -13.06
C PHE A 101 5.64 -10.10 -13.13
N GLN A 102 4.85 -9.38 -12.34
CA GLN A 102 4.99 -7.93 -12.22
C GLN A 102 6.31 -7.55 -11.54
N GLU A 103 6.74 -8.27 -10.52
CA GLU A 103 8.01 -8.04 -9.84
C GLU A 103 9.21 -8.24 -10.78
N ILE A 104 9.18 -9.30 -11.59
CA ILE A 104 10.19 -9.55 -12.64
C ILE A 104 10.26 -8.36 -13.60
N THR A 105 9.11 -7.84 -14.03
CA THR A 105 9.06 -6.68 -14.94
C THR A 105 9.57 -5.41 -14.28
N ASN A 106 9.11 -5.12 -13.06
CA ASN A 106 9.50 -3.94 -12.30
C ASN A 106 11.00 -3.88 -12.01
N THR A 107 11.68 -5.04 -11.96
CA THR A 107 13.13 -5.13 -11.81
C THR A 107 13.88 -4.47 -12.98
N TYR A 108 13.32 -4.55 -14.19
CA TYR A 108 13.87 -3.87 -15.38
C TYR A 108 13.41 -2.41 -15.47
N GLY A 109 12.15 -2.15 -15.13
CA GLY A 109 11.58 -0.82 -15.14
C GLY A 109 10.07 -0.85 -14.89
N VAL A 110 9.55 0.21 -14.30
CA VAL A 110 8.11 0.38 -14.12
C VAL A 110 7.55 1.05 -15.38
N PRO A 111 6.51 0.50 -16.02
CA PRO A 111 5.89 1.12 -17.20
C PRO A 111 5.34 2.52 -16.90
N ASP A 112 5.40 3.38 -17.91
CA ASP A 112 4.90 4.75 -17.83
C ASP A 112 3.37 4.77 -17.67
N TYR A 113 2.86 5.91 -17.23
CA TYR A 113 1.42 6.07 -17.01
C TYR A 113 0.64 5.86 -18.31
N LYS A 114 -0.33 4.94 -18.27
CA LYS A 114 -1.14 4.47 -19.42
C LYS A 114 -0.36 3.71 -20.50
N GLU A 115 0.85 3.24 -20.20
CA GLU A 115 1.56 2.29 -21.05
C GLU A 115 0.95 0.88 -20.91
N VAL A 116 1.11 0.07 -21.95
CA VAL A 116 0.73 -1.35 -21.92
C VAL A 116 1.66 -2.10 -20.97
N ASN A 117 1.08 -2.87 -20.05
CA ASN A 117 1.88 -3.63 -19.08
C ASN A 117 2.52 -4.88 -19.72
N PRO A 118 3.86 -4.96 -19.85
CA PRO A 118 4.52 -6.09 -20.48
C PRO A 118 4.46 -7.37 -19.61
N SER A 119 4.22 -7.26 -18.30
CA SER A 119 4.10 -8.41 -17.39
C SER A 119 2.99 -9.38 -17.82
N LEU A 120 1.94 -8.88 -18.48
CA LEU A 120 0.84 -9.69 -18.97
C LEU A 120 1.30 -10.68 -20.06
N PHE A 121 2.21 -10.26 -20.94
CA PHE A 121 2.81 -11.16 -21.93
C PHE A 121 3.76 -12.15 -21.25
N GLY A 122 4.53 -11.65 -20.27
CA GLY A 122 5.45 -12.45 -19.47
C GLY A 122 4.79 -13.68 -18.84
N ILE A 123 3.53 -13.59 -18.41
CA ILE A 123 2.79 -14.73 -17.83
C ILE A 123 2.78 -15.96 -18.76
N VAL A 124 2.65 -15.75 -20.08
CA VAL A 124 2.57 -16.84 -21.05
C VAL A 124 3.93 -17.13 -21.66
N THR A 125 4.66 -16.07 -22.06
CA THR A 125 5.91 -16.23 -22.82
C THR A 125 7.05 -16.71 -21.94
N PHE A 126 7.11 -16.32 -20.66
CA PHE A 126 8.22 -16.70 -19.78
C PHE A 126 8.25 -18.20 -19.49
N PRO A 127 7.16 -18.86 -19.02
CA PRO A 127 7.19 -20.31 -18.81
C PRO A 127 7.37 -21.09 -20.12
N PHE A 128 6.81 -20.60 -21.23
CA PHE A 128 6.98 -21.23 -22.54
C PHE A 128 8.44 -21.25 -22.99
N LEU A 129 9.10 -20.09 -22.98
CA LEU A 129 10.51 -19.99 -23.37
C LEU A 129 11.41 -20.74 -22.39
N PHE A 130 11.10 -20.70 -21.10
CA PHE A 130 11.80 -21.49 -20.09
C PHE A 130 11.70 -22.99 -20.38
N GLY A 131 10.51 -23.49 -20.71
CA GLY A 131 10.29 -24.89 -21.08
C GLY A 131 10.99 -25.31 -22.38
N VAL A 132 11.14 -24.41 -23.36
CA VAL A 132 11.92 -24.70 -24.58
C VAL A 132 13.42 -24.77 -24.27
N MET A 133 13.94 -23.91 -23.39
CA MET A 133 15.36 -23.87 -23.04
C MET A 133 15.78 -24.99 -22.07
N PHE A 134 14.88 -25.42 -21.18
CA PHE A 134 15.13 -26.41 -20.13
C PHE A 134 14.20 -27.62 -20.25
N GLY A 135 13.82 -27.96 -21.48
CA GLY A 135 12.92 -29.07 -21.80
C GLY A 135 13.60 -30.44 -21.62
N ASP A 136 13.94 -30.79 -20.39
CA ASP A 136 14.28 -32.15 -19.99
C ASP A 136 13.11 -32.69 -19.14
N ILE A 137 12.54 -33.81 -19.57
CA ILE A 137 11.36 -34.44 -18.93
C ILE A 137 11.75 -35.06 -17.56
N GLY A 138 13.05 -35.16 -17.25
CA GLY A 138 13.57 -35.80 -16.03
C GLY A 138 14.25 -34.89 -14.99
N HIS A 139 14.22 -33.56 -15.15
CA HIS A 139 14.68 -32.58 -14.13
C HIS A 139 13.57 -32.25 -13.12
#